data_AF-A0A1F7XA57-F1
#
_entry.id   AF-A0A1F7XA57-F1
#
_cell.length_a   1.000
_cell.length_b   1.000
_cell.length_c   1.000
_cell.angle_alpha   90.00
_cell.angle_beta   90.00
_cell.angle_gamma   90.00
#
_symmetry.space_group_name_H-M   'P 1'
#
loop_
_entity.id
_entity.type
_entity.pdbx_description
1 polymer ?
#
loop_
_entity_poly.entity_id
_entity_poly.type
_entity_poly.pdbx_seq_one_letter_code
_entity_poly.pdbx_strand_id
1 'polypeptide(L)'
;MSSIKKSPTYLFVSRNMIGIVLTLLVSLFIFIIASLFITYPVLIKNILSLFIEIFVILYFLLGAVLIFLTYKKKIKGKQKKLLFLTGASASGIFLSSLLHNFLFALSVLAFDIKHMYYFLVFLHMTFFFVAVFICPLGFIIGVIGTIFMYFRKK
;
A
#
# COMPACT_ATOMS: atom_id res chain seq x y z
N MET A 1 25.22 -22.76 -26.31
CA MET A 1 24.60 -21.54 -26.87
C MET A 1 23.10 -21.60 -26.60
N SER A 2 22.62 -21.01 -25.50
CA SER A 2 21.19 -20.92 -25.17
C SER A 2 20.98 -19.58 -24.48
N SER A 3 20.76 -18.55 -25.28
CA SER A 3 20.40 -17.22 -24.77
C SER A 3 18.96 -17.29 -24.27
N ILE A 4 18.78 -17.60 -22.98
CA ILE A 4 17.51 -17.44 -22.29
C ILE A 4 17.12 -15.98 -22.47
N LYS A 5 16.11 -15.74 -23.31
CA LYS A 5 15.49 -14.44 -23.54
C LYS A 5 14.74 -14.10 -22.25
N LYS A 6 15.49 -13.63 -21.24
CA LYS A 6 14.93 -13.23 -19.94
C LYS A 6 13.80 -12.25 -20.22
N SER A 7 12.61 -12.59 -19.75
CA SER A 7 11.43 -11.74 -19.94
C SER A 7 11.77 -10.32 -19.44
N PRO A 8 11.41 -9.28 -20.21
CA PRO A 8 11.80 -7.90 -19.92
C PRO A 8 11.26 -7.38 -18.58
N THR A 9 10.29 -8.07 -17.98
CA THR A 9 9.66 -7.75 -16.69
C THR A 9 10.63 -7.92 -15.53
N TYR A 10 11.45 -9.00 -15.53
CA TYR A 10 12.37 -9.30 -14.42
C TYR A 10 13.66 -8.46 -14.47
N LEU A 11 14.01 -7.93 -15.64
CA LEU A 11 15.31 -7.27 -15.86
C LEU A 11 15.32 -5.79 -15.45
N PHE A 12 14.15 -5.12 -15.43
CA PHE A 12 14.04 -3.72 -14.95
C PHE A 12 14.07 -3.61 -13.42
N VAL A 13 13.52 -4.62 -12.76
CA VAL A 13 13.39 -4.74 -11.30
C VAL A 13 14.75 -4.82 -10.59
N SER A 14 15.77 -5.40 -11.21
CA SER A 14 16.99 -5.82 -10.49
C SER A 14 18.16 -4.85 -10.52
N ARG A 15 18.13 -3.74 -11.28
CA ARG A 15 19.30 -2.84 -11.44
C ARG A 15 19.18 -1.47 -10.76
N ASN A 16 17.98 -1.03 -10.38
CA ASN A 16 17.74 0.30 -9.81
C ASN A 16 16.97 0.23 -8.48
N MET A 17 17.40 0.99 -7.46
CA MET A 17 16.77 1.04 -6.13
C MET A 17 15.23 1.23 -6.15
N ILE A 18 14.69 2.03 -7.09
CA ILE A 18 13.24 2.23 -7.22
C ILE A 18 12.54 0.96 -7.71
N GLY A 19 13.14 0.23 -8.65
CA GLY A 19 12.58 -1.03 -9.16
C GLY A 19 12.55 -2.11 -8.08
N ILE A 20 13.60 -2.16 -7.24
CA ILE A 20 13.66 -3.07 -6.09
C ILE A 20 12.54 -2.76 -5.10
N VAL A 21 12.42 -1.50 -4.68
CA VAL A 21 11.36 -1.07 -3.73
C VAL A 21 9.97 -1.33 -4.28
N LEU A 22 9.74 -1.02 -5.56
CA LEU A 22 8.44 -1.26 -6.21
C LEU A 22 8.11 -2.75 -6.27
N THR A 23 9.09 -3.60 -6.52
CA THR A 23 8.89 -5.06 -6.54
C THR A 23 8.59 -5.60 -5.16
N LEU A 24 9.34 -5.16 -4.14
CA LEU A 24 9.06 -5.54 -2.76
C LEU A 24 7.65 -5.09 -2.33
N LEU A 25 7.23 -3.88 -2.71
CA LEU A 25 5.86 -3.40 -2.49
C LEU A 25 4.83 -4.31 -3.16
N VAL A 26 5.02 -4.66 -4.43
CA VAL A 26 4.08 -5.53 -5.15
C VAL A 26 4.02 -6.92 -4.50
N SER A 27 5.15 -7.52 -4.16
CA SER A 27 5.22 -8.82 -3.49
C SER A 27 4.50 -8.79 -2.14
N LEU A 28 4.75 -7.76 -1.32
CA LEU A 28 4.07 -7.58 -0.04
C LEU A 28 2.57 -7.36 -0.20
N PHE A 29 2.15 -6.55 -1.17
CA PHE A 29 0.73 -6.31 -1.45
C PHE A 29 0.01 -7.62 -1.81
N ILE A 30 0.60 -8.42 -2.71
CA ILE A 30 0.04 -9.72 -3.09
C ILE A 30 -0.03 -10.66 -1.88
N PHE A 31 1.03 -10.70 -1.07
CA PHE A 31 1.07 -11.51 0.14
C PHE A 31 -0.02 -11.11 1.15
N ILE A 32 -0.18 -9.82 1.43
CA ILE A 32 -1.21 -9.30 2.32
C ILE A 32 -2.60 -9.67 1.79
N ILE A 33 -2.89 -9.40 0.52
CA ILE A 33 -4.20 -9.74 -0.08
C ILE A 33 -4.46 -11.24 -0.04
N ALA A 34 -3.47 -12.07 -0.41
CA ALA A 34 -3.62 -13.53 -0.38
C ALA A 34 -3.93 -14.03 1.04
N SER A 35 -3.30 -13.46 2.06
CA SER A 35 -3.53 -13.84 3.47
C SER A 35 -4.97 -13.59 3.94
N LEU A 36 -5.70 -12.65 3.33
CA LEU A 36 -7.10 -12.35 3.66
C LEU A 36 -8.07 -13.46 3.21
N PHE A 37 -7.71 -14.25 2.20
CA PHE A 37 -8.57 -15.30 1.65
C PHE A 37 -8.32 -16.68 2.25
N ILE A 38 -7.28 -16.84 3.08
CA ILE A 38 -6.95 -18.12 3.68
C ILE A 38 -7.65 -18.26 5.03
N THR A 39 -8.53 -19.25 5.14
CA THR A 39 -9.20 -19.59 6.41
C THR A 39 -8.27 -20.41 7.29
N TYR A 40 -7.86 -19.85 8.43
CA TYR A 40 -7.03 -20.54 9.42
C TYR A 40 -7.85 -20.95 10.66
N PRO A 41 -7.50 -22.06 11.32
CA PRO A 41 -8.03 -22.37 12.65
C PRO A 41 -7.65 -21.28 13.66
N VAL A 42 -8.52 -21.03 14.64
CA VAL A 42 -8.50 -19.85 15.54
C VAL A 42 -7.14 -19.60 16.21
N LEU A 43 -6.46 -20.67 16.65
CA LEU A 43 -5.19 -20.57 17.37
C LEU A 43 -4.03 -20.10 16.46
N ILE A 44 -4.04 -20.53 15.20
CA ILE A 44 -3.06 -20.11 14.18
C ILE A 44 -3.37 -18.68 13.71
N LYS A 45 -4.66 -18.30 13.68
CA LYS A 45 -5.11 -16.97 13.25
C LYS A 45 -4.53 -15.84 14.12
N ASN A 46 -4.47 -15.99 15.44
CA ASN A 46 -3.96 -14.92 16.32
C ASN A 46 -2.47 -14.65 16.10
N ILE A 47 -1.66 -15.71 15.95
CA ILE A 47 -0.22 -15.58 15.66
C ILE A 47 -0.02 -14.93 14.29
N LEU A 48 -0.73 -15.43 13.27
CA LEU A 48 -0.63 -14.88 11.91
C LEU A 48 -1.11 -13.42 11.83
N SER A 49 -2.13 -13.03 12.60
CA SER A 49 -2.61 -11.64 12.65
C SER A 49 -1.51 -10.67 13.05
N LEU A 50 -0.72 -11.00 14.09
CA LEU A 50 0.42 -10.18 14.51
C LEU A 50 1.48 -10.08 13.40
N PHE A 51 1.76 -11.18 12.69
CA PHE A 51 2.69 -11.15 11.56
C PHE A 51 2.19 -10.24 10.43
N ILE A 52 0.89 -10.28 10.10
CA ILE A 52 0.31 -9.42 9.06
C ILE A 52 0.45 -7.95 9.44
N GLU A 53 0.23 -7.57 10.69
CA GLU A 53 0.42 -6.19 11.15
C GLU A 53 1.86 -5.71 10.92
N ILE A 54 2.85 -6.55 11.22
CA ILE A 54 4.27 -6.25 10.95
C ILE A 54 4.51 -6.04 9.45
N PHE A 55 3.94 -6.90 8.60
CA PHE A 55 4.05 -6.75 7.14
C PHE A 55 3.38 -5.49 6.61
N VAL A 56 2.25 -5.06 7.20
CA VAL A 56 1.58 -3.80 6.86
C VAL A 56 2.45 -2.60 7.25
N ILE A 57 3.10 -2.62 8.41
CA ILE A 57 4.06 -1.58 8.82
C ILE A 57 5.24 -1.51 7.86
N LEU A 58 5.81 -2.68 7.50
CA LEU A 58 6.89 -2.75 6.53
C LEU A 58 6.46 -2.20 5.17
N TYR A 59 5.25 -2.55 4.73
CA TYR A 59 4.65 -2.05 3.48
C TYR A 59 4.48 -0.52 3.50
N PHE A 60 4.05 0.05 4.63
CA PHE A 60 3.99 1.50 4.85
C PHE A 60 5.36 2.16 4.70
N LEU A 61 6.38 1.61 5.36
CA LEU A 61 7.75 2.13 5.31
C LEU A 61 8.31 2.09 3.90
N LEU A 62 8.08 0.99 3.16
CA LEU A 62 8.50 0.90 1.77
C LEU A 62 7.76 1.91 0.87
N GLY A 63 6.48 2.17 1.13
CA GLY A 63 5.71 3.21 0.45
C GLY A 63 6.34 4.60 0.64
N ALA A 64 6.70 4.94 1.88
CA ALA A 64 7.36 6.19 2.20
C ALA A 64 8.75 6.29 1.56
N VAL A 65 9.52 5.21 1.59
CA VAL A 65 10.82 5.11 0.90
C VAL A 65 10.65 5.32 -0.60
N LEU A 66 9.61 4.78 -1.23
CA LEU A 66 9.34 4.99 -2.66
C LEU A 66 9.07 6.46 -2.97
N ILE A 67 8.25 7.14 -2.17
CA ILE A 67 8.00 8.58 -2.28
C ILE A 67 9.31 9.37 -2.17
N PHE A 68 10.09 9.09 -1.12
CA PHE A 68 11.36 9.77 -0.87
C PHE A 68 12.36 9.56 -2.01
N LEU A 69 12.52 8.33 -2.50
CA LEU A 69 13.41 8.02 -3.63
C LEU A 69 12.94 8.70 -4.92
N THR A 70 11.63 8.77 -5.16
CA THR A 70 11.07 9.45 -6.32
C THR A 70 11.40 10.95 -6.30
N TYR A 71 11.32 11.56 -5.12
CA TYR A 71 11.72 12.96 -4.91
C TYR A 71 13.25 13.14 -5.08
N LYS A 72 14.05 12.33 -4.38
CA LYS A 72 15.52 12.39 -4.39
C LYS A 72 16.11 12.20 -5.78
N LYS A 73 15.58 11.26 -6.57
CA LYS A 73 16.03 11.00 -7.95
C LYS A 73 15.49 12.01 -8.98
N LYS A 74 14.78 13.06 -8.54
CA LYS A 74 14.23 14.14 -9.38
C LYS A 74 13.46 13.60 -10.59
N ILE A 75 12.69 12.51 -10.41
CA ILE A 75 11.86 11.95 -11.48
C ILE A 75 10.83 13.01 -11.87
N LYS A 76 10.66 13.25 -13.18
CA LYS A 76 9.74 14.27 -13.73
C LYS A 76 8.62 13.64 -14.55
N GLY A 77 7.58 14.43 -14.80
CA GLY A 77 6.48 14.08 -15.69
C GLY A 77 5.53 13.01 -15.12
N LYS A 78 4.89 12.26 -16.02
CA LYS A 78 3.84 11.27 -15.69
C LYS A 78 4.36 10.13 -14.78
N GLN A 79 5.62 9.72 -14.95
CA GLN A 79 6.24 8.66 -14.14
C GLN A 79 6.37 9.07 -12.66
N LYS A 80 6.64 10.36 -12.39
CA LYS A 80 6.65 10.89 -11.02
C LYS A 80 5.28 10.70 -10.37
N LYS A 81 4.21 11.13 -11.06
CA LYS A 81 2.83 11.06 -10.54
C LYS A 81 2.43 9.61 -10.21
N LEU A 82 2.79 8.66 -11.06
CA LEU A 82 2.48 7.24 -10.84
C LEU A 82 3.24 6.64 -9.65
N LEU A 83 4.54 6.93 -9.52
CA LEU A 83 5.33 6.45 -8.37
C LEU A 83 4.87 7.09 -7.05
N PHE A 84 4.49 8.38 -7.08
CA PHE A 84 3.86 9.03 -5.93
C PHE A 84 2.51 8.40 -5.60
N LEU A 85 1.68 8.10 -6.59
CA LEU A 85 0.39 7.43 -6.38
C LEU A 85 0.59 6.04 -5.76
N THR A 86 1.53 5.23 -6.27
CA THR A 86 1.87 3.92 -5.70
C THR A 86 2.35 4.05 -4.26
N GLY A 87 3.33 4.93 -4.00
CA GLY A 87 3.88 5.10 -2.65
C GLY A 87 2.86 5.66 -1.65
N ALA A 88 2.10 6.68 -2.06
CA ALA A 88 1.08 7.30 -1.22
C ALA A 88 -0.09 6.35 -0.93
N SER A 89 -0.47 5.51 -1.91
CA SER A 89 -1.47 4.47 -1.70
C SER A 89 -0.97 3.40 -0.73
N ALA A 90 0.30 2.98 -0.85
CA ALA A 90 0.90 2.00 0.04
C ALA A 90 0.97 2.51 1.49
N SER A 91 1.48 3.74 1.68
CA SER A 91 1.54 4.36 3.00
C SER A 91 0.15 4.76 3.54
N GLY A 92 -0.77 5.09 2.63
CA GLY A 92 -2.13 5.50 2.96
C GLY A 92 -2.96 4.40 3.62
N ILE A 93 -2.69 3.12 3.32
CA ILE A 93 -3.37 1.99 3.97
C ILE A 93 -3.14 2.02 5.48
N PHE A 94 -1.87 2.02 5.91
CA PHE A 94 -1.55 2.04 7.33
C PHE A 94 -2.02 3.32 8.01
N LEU A 95 -1.81 4.48 7.38
CA LEU A 95 -2.21 5.76 7.96
C LEU A 95 -3.74 5.86 8.13
N SER A 96 -4.50 5.41 7.14
CA SER A 96 -5.97 5.42 7.19
C SER A 96 -6.50 4.39 8.20
N SER A 97 -5.89 3.20 8.31
CA SER A 97 -6.23 2.23 9.36
C SER A 97 -5.94 2.75 10.77
N LEU A 98 -4.81 3.44 10.95
CA LEU A 98 -4.45 4.06 12.22
C LEU A 98 -5.46 5.15 12.58
N LEU A 99 -5.80 6.04 11.63
CA LEU A 99 -6.80 7.09 11.84
C LEU A 99 -8.20 6.50 12.10
N HIS A 100 -8.60 5.45 11.39
CA HIS A 100 -9.86 4.76 11.65
C HIS A 100 -9.94 4.28 13.10
N ASN A 101 -8.92 3.58 13.59
CA ASN A 101 -8.90 3.06 14.96
C ASN A 101 -8.88 4.18 16.01
N PHE A 102 -8.10 5.23 15.77
CA PHE A 102 -8.02 6.38 16.67
C PHE A 102 -9.36 7.12 16.75
N LEU A 103 -9.98 7.41 15.60
CA LEU A 103 -11.26 8.11 15.52
C LEU A 103 -12.42 7.26 16.04
N PHE A 104 -12.35 5.94 15.86
CA PHE A 104 -13.29 5.01 16.48
C PHE A 104 -13.20 5.07 18.00
N ALA A 105 -12.00 4.96 18.58
CA ALA A 105 -11.81 5.08 20.03
C ALA A 105 -12.31 6.44 20.55
N LEU A 106 -12.03 7.52 19.82
CA LEU A 106 -12.50 8.86 20.17
C LEU A 106 -14.03 8.96 20.08
N SER A 107 -14.68 8.28 19.13
CA SER A 107 -16.14 8.25 19.02
C SER A 107 -16.79 7.58 20.24
N VAL A 108 -16.18 6.53 20.78
CA VAL A 108 -16.66 5.85 21.98
C VAL A 108 -16.56 6.78 23.20
N LEU A 109 -15.47 7.54 23.33
CA LEU A 109 -15.30 8.51 24.40
C LEU A 109 -16.27 9.70 24.29
N ALA A 110 -16.66 10.06 23.07
CA ALA A 110 -17.56 11.18 22.78
C ALA A 110 -19.04 10.80 22.74
N PHE A 111 -19.42 9.59 23.19
CA PHE A 111 -20.77 9.04 23.06
C PHE A 111 -21.87 9.97 23.62
N ASP A 112 -21.59 10.66 24.73
CA ASP A 112 -22.55 11.57 25.37
C ASP A 112 -22.79 12.88 24.59
N ILE A 113 -21.85 13.26 23.71
CA ILE A 113 -21.92 14.49 22.90
C ILE A 113 -22.40 14.12 21.49
N LYS A 114 -23.73 14.03 21.30
CA LYS A 114 -24.37 13.54 20.06
C LYS A 114 -23.74 14.07 18.76
N HIS A 115 -23.53 15.38 18.63
CA HIS A 115 -22.97 15.96 17.40
C HIS A 115 -21.53 15.50 17.14
N MET A 116 -20.71 15.44 18.19
CA MET A 116 -19.32 15.00 18.09
C MET A 116 -19.23 13.50 17.80
N TYR A 117 -20.09 12.70 18.45
CA TYR A 117 -20.23 11.27 18.19
C TYR A 117 -20.50 10.99 16.69
N TYR A 118 -21.57 11.57 16.13
CA TYR A 118 -21.92 11.32 14.72
C TYR A 118 -20.83 11.78 13.75
N PHE A 119 -20.17 12.89 14.03
CA PHE A 119 -19.06 13.38 13.21
C PHE A 119 -17.87 12.42 13.23
N LEU A 120 -17.49 11.91 14.41
CA LEU A 120 -16.41 10.94 14.56
C LEU A 120 -16.76 9.60 13.92
N VAL A 121 -18.02 9.16 14.04
CA VAL A 121 -18.55 7.97 13.35
C VAL A 121 -18.36 8.08 11.85
N PHE A 122 -18.80 9.19 11.27
CA PHE A 122 -18.63 9.45 9.84
C PHE A 122 -17.16 9.44 9.41
N LEU A 123 -16.29 10.11 10.17
CA LEU A 123 -14.86 10.20 9.89
C LEU A 123 -14.18 8.83 9.91
N HIS A 124 -14.34 8.05 10.99
CA HIS A 124 -13.64 6.76 11.09
C HIS A 124 -14.13 5.80 10.00
N MET A 125 -15.41 5.78 9.67
CA MET A 125 -15.93 4.99 8.55
C MET A 125 -15.32 5.41 7.22
N THR A 126 -15.18 6.72 6.98
CA THR A 126 -14.54 7.24 5.76
C THR A 126 -13.09 6.74 5.63
N PHE A 127 -12.29 6.82 6.70
CA PHE A 127 -10.92 6.32 6.68
C PHE A 127 -10.84 4.80 6.47
N PHE A 128 -11.82 4.03 6.98
CA PHE A 128 -11.92 2.61 6.68
C PHE A 128 -12.15 2.36 5.18
N PHE A 129 -13.09 3.06 4.56
CA PHE A 129 -13.33 2.94 3.11
C PHE A 129 -12.10 3.33 2.28
N VAL A 130 -11.37 4.38 2.72
CA VAL A 130 -10.13 4.78 2.08
C VAL A 130 -9.09 3.65 2.16
N ALA A 131 -8.87 3.10 3.35
CA ALA A 131 -7.88 2.04 3.58
C ALA A 131 -8.20 0.75 2.80
N VAL A 132 -9.47 0.35 2.76
CA VAL A 132 -9.91 -0.94 2.22
C VAL A 132 -10.12 -0.90 0.71
N PHE A 133 -10.61 0.21 0.15
CA PHE A 133 -10.96 0.29 -1.27
C PHE A 133 -10.07 1.27 -2.03
N ILE A 134 -10.00 2.52 -1.58
CA ILE A 134 -9.38 3.59 -2.36
C ILE A 134 -7.86 3.38 -2.48
N CYS A 135 -7.18 3.08 -1.38
CA CYS A 135 -5.73 2.87 -1.40
C CYS A 135 -5.32 1.62 -2.20
N PRO A 136 -5.94 0.42 -2.04
CA PRO A 136 -5.62 -0.73 -2.88
C PRO A 136 -5.83 -0.47 -4.38
N LEU A 137 -6.93 0.20 -4.76
CA LEU A 137 -7.18 0.58 -6.15
C LEU A 137 -6.13 1.57 -6.66
N GLY A 138 -5.81 2.60 -5.87
CA GLY A 138 -4.76 3.58 -6.19
C GLY A 138 -3.39 2.91 -6.38
N PHE A 139 -3.06 1.93 -5.54
CA PHE A 139 -1.83 1.15 -5.64
C PHE A 139 -1.77 0.37 -6.96
N ILE A 140 -2.84 -0.36 -7.30
CA ILE A 140 -2.94 -1.13 -8.55
C ILE A 140 -2.78 -0.21 -9.76
N ILE A 141 -3.51 0.91 -9.81
CA ILE A 141 -3.43 1.90 -10.89
C ILE A 141 -1.99 2.44 -11.02
N GLY A 142 -1.35 2.78 -9.91
CA GLY A 142 0.02 3.28 -9.89
C GLY A 142 1.04 2.26 -10.42
N VAL A 143 0.92 1.00 -10.01
CA VAL A 143 1.81 -0.09 -10.45
C VAL A 143 1.61 -0.36 -11.94
N ILE A 144 0.38 -0.60 -12.39
CA ILE A 144 0.07 -0.88 -13.80
C ILE A 144 0.51 0.28 -14.68
N GLY A 145 0.19 1.52 -14.29
CA GLY A 145 0.61 2.71 -15.04
C GLY A 145 2.13 2.83 -15.15
N THR A 146 2.86 2.51 -14.08
CA THR A 146 4.34 2.55 -14.08
C THR A 146 4.92 1.50 -15.02
N ILE A 147 4.35 0.28 -15.02
CA ILE A 147 4.75 -0.81 -15.92
C ILE A 147 4.47 -0.43 -17.38
N PHE A 148 3.27 0.07 -17.68
CA PHE A 148 2.89 0.45 -19.03
C PHE A 148 3.75 1.59 -19.59
N MET A 149 4.03 2.62 -18.78
CA MET A 149 4.93 3.72 -19.17
C MET A 149 6.35 3.24 -19.48
N TYR A 150 6.82 2.21 -18.79
CA TYR A 150 8.13 1.64 -19.05
C TYR A 150 8.16 0.93 -20.41
N PHE A 151 7.15 0.13 -20.73
CA PHE A 151 7.07 -0.55 -22.03
C PHE A 151 6.90 0.41 -23.20
N ARG A 152 6.18 1.53 -23.04
CA ARG A 152 6.04 2.55 -24.10
C ARG A 152 7.31 3.34 -24.42
N LYS A 153 8.29 3.36 -23.52
CA LYS A 153 9.55 4.08 -23.71
C LYS A 153 10.63 3.24 -24.40
N LYS A 154 10.38 1.94 -24.56
CA LYS A 154 11.24 0.99 -25.25
C LYS A 154 10.73 0.77 -26.66
#